data_AF-A0A7W7R6R2-F1
#
_entry.id   AF-A0A7W7R6R2-F1
#
_cell.length_a   1.000
_cell.length_b   1.000
_cell.length_c   1.000
_cell.angle_alpha   90.00
_cell.angle_beta   90.00
_cell.angle_gamma   90.00
#
_symmetry.space_group_name_H-M   'P 1'
#
loop_
_entity.id
_entity.type
_entity.pdbx_description
1 polymer ?
#
loop_
_entity_poly.entity_id
_entity_poly.type
_entity_poly.pdbx_seq_one_letter_code
_entity_poly.pdbx_strand_id
1 'polypeptide(L)'
;MTERYGGDEFGLPHLGQMFHRSWRDEWPTEDAALARYVDGTAPYLIEALLVDALRMADPAVPTWVFETLWSVGAERRLELRSEGIDPRDWLLRIIRLCRERLAGEGLGHHEQVGPSPYGHLTGAVLDEIMIVTPGLLELAQDSSWKSVPGVLPALSHTAVHACPDLAFRFLLRALTYGPQITRKQYERYVELGRRFEYGEFLVGGYEHLMA
;
A
#
# COMPACT_ATOMS: atom_id res chain seq x y z
N MET A 1 2.45 -21.68 12.25
CA MET A 1 2.41 -20.72 11.13
C MET A 1 3.44 -19.65 11.43
N THR A 2 4.40 -19.45 10.54
CA THR A 2 5.41 -18.40 10.70
C THR A 2 4.81 -17.13 10.12
N GLU A 3 4.58 -16.11 10.94
CA GLU A 3 4.08 -14.82 10.48
C GLU A 3 5.14 -14.13 9.61
N ARG A 4 4.73 -13.56 8.48
CA ARG A 4 5.65 -12.93 7.54
C ARG A 4 6.17 -11.57 8.02
N TYR A 5 5.32 -10.81 8.71
CA TYR A 5 5.60 -9.50 9.31
C TYR A 5 4.79 -9.42 10.61
N GLY A 6 5.43 -9.12 11.73
CA GLY A 6 4.79 -9.15 13.04
C GLY A 6 3.71 -8.08 13.15
N GLY A 7 2.44 -8.45 12.98
CA GLY A 7 1.24 -7.66 13.26
C GLY A 7 0.99 -6.37 12.45
N ASP A 8 2.01 -5.56 12.23
CA ASP A 8 1.90 -4.19 11.78
C ASP A 8 1.65 -4.08 10.27
N GLU A 9 1.08 -2.95 9.86
CA GLU A 9 1.07 -2.57 8.45
C GLU A 9 2.48 -2.32 7.92
N PHE A 10 2.70 -2.60 6.65
CA PHE A 10 4.03 -2.51 6.05
C PHE A 10 3.99 -2.12 4.58
N GLY A 11 5.17 -1.83 4.03
CA GLY A 11 5.36 -1.51 2.62
C GLY A 11 4.80 -0.15 2.22
N LEU A 12 4.41 0.00 0.95
CA LEU A 12 3.94 1.29 0.40
C LEU A 12 2.69 1.85 1.12
N PRO A 13 1.66 1.06 1.48
CA PRO A 13 0.50 1.58 2.22
C PRO A 13 0.85 2.18 3.59
N HIS A 14 1.82 1.60 4.29
CA HIS A 14 2.30 2.09 5.58
C HIS A 14 3.20 3.32 5.43
N LEU A 15 4.10 3.33 4.44
CA LEU A 15 4.87 4.53 4.11
C LEU A 15 3.95 5.72 3.79
N GLY A 16 2.86 5.51 3.04
CA GLY A 16 1.87 6.55 2.76
C GLY A 16 1.28 7.15 4.04
N GLN A 17 0.99 6.34 5.04
CA GLN A 17 0.41 6.77 6.31
C GLN A 17 1.28 7.73 7.12
N MET A 18 2.59 7.62 6.96
CA MET A 18 3.53 8.51 7.62
C MET A 18 3.32 9.98 7.20
N PHE A 19 2.74 10.24 6.03
CA PHE A 19 2.39 11.58 5.59
C PHE A 19 1.06 12.06 6.21
N HIS A 20 0.96 12.08 7.55
CA HIS A 20 -0.23 12.60 8.26
C HIS A 20 -0.38 14.13 8.09
N ARG A 21 -1.51 14.71 8.54
CA ARG A 21 -1.86 16.14 8.31
C ARG A 21 -0.74 17.15 8.63
N SER A 22 0.10 16.86 9.61
CA SER A 22 1.14 17.75 10.14
C SER A 22 2.55 17.24 9.88
N TRP A 23 2.74 16.32 8.94
CA TRP A 23 4.07 15.75 8.66
C TRP A 23 5.12 16.84 8.34
N ARG A 24 4.70 17.95 7.74
CA ARG A 24 5.57 19.11 7.43
C ARG A 24 6.03 19.90 8.65
N ASP A 25 5.35 19.78 9.79
CA ASP A 25 5.77 20.38 11.04
C ASP A 25 6.96 19.61 11.64
N GLU A 26 7.07 18.32 11.30
CA GLU A 26 8.12 17.41 11.78
C GLU A 26 9.30 17.32 10.81
N TRP A 27 9.04 17.38 9.50
CA TRP A 27 10.06 17.26 8.47
C TRP A 27 9.97 18.36 7.41
N PRO A 28 11.11 18.98 7.05
CA PRO A 28 11.13 20.12 6.12
C PRO A 28 10.82 19.73 4.68
N THR A 29 11.04 18.45 4.30
CA THR A 29 10.82 17.93 2.94
C THR A 29 10.33 16.50 2.98
N GLU A 30 9.70 16.06 1.89
CA GLU A 30 9.28 14.69 1.66
C GLU A 30 10.46 13.72 1.65
N ASP A 31 11.63 14.15 1.15
CA ASP A 31 12.85 13.36 1.17
C ASP A 31 13.37 13.17 2.62
N ALA A 32 13.26 14.19 3.46
CA ALA A 32 13.65 14.10 4.88
C ALA A 32 12.69 13.17 5.66
N ALA A 33 11.39 13.26 5.38
CA ALA A 33 10.39 12.35 5.95
C ALA A 33 10.67 10.89 5.54
N LEU A 34 10.91 10.65 4.24
CA LEU A 34 11.24 9.33 3.71
C LEU A 34 12.53 8.77 4.33
N ALA A 35 13.61 9.55 4.39
CA ALA A 35 14.85 9.12 5.02
C ALA A 35 14.65 8.76 6.50
N ARG A 36 13.92 9.60 7.24
CA ARG A 36 13.63 9.36 8.66
C ARG A 36 12.83 8.09 8.90
N TYR A 37 11.86 7.81 8.03
CA TYR A 37 11.08 6.57 8.04
C TYR A 37 11.98 5.36 7.76
N VAL A 38 12.81 5.44 6.72
CA VAL A 38 13.70 4.32 6.35
C VAL A 38 14.70 4.01 7.47
N ASP A 39 15.28 5.03 8.10
CA ASP A 39 16.21 4.84 9.22
C ASP A 39 15.54 4.27 10.47
N GLY A 40 14.30 4.70 10.75
CA GLY A 40 13.54 4.29 11.93
C GLY A 40 12.81 2.95 11.80
N THR A 41 12.78 2.35 10.61
CA THR A 41 11.99 1.15 10.32
C THR A 41 12.87 -0.10 10.40
N ALA A 42 12.30 -1.19 10.93
CA ALA A 42 13.02 -2.45 11.07
C ALA A 42 13.43 -3.02 9.70
N PRO A 43 14.59 -3.71 9.58
CA PRO A 43 15.15 -4.10 8.28
C PRO A 43 14.23 -4.99 7.43
N TYR A 44 13.51 -5.91 8.08
CA TYR A 44 12.57 -6.80 7.41
C TYR A 44 11.36 -6.04 6.83
N LEU A 45 10.94 -4.92 7.43
CA LEU A 45 9.90 -4.03 6.88
C LEU A 45 10.45 -3.15 5.74
N ILE A 46 11.74 -2.79 5.79
CA ILE A 46 12.43 -2.13 4.66
C ILE A 46 12.52 -3.06 3.46
N GLU A 47 12.80 -4.35 3.67
CA GLU A 47 12.76 -5.34 2.59
C GLU A 47 11.36 -5.42 1.95
N ALA A 48 10.30 -5.43 2.78
CA ALA A 48 8.92 -5.43 2.28
C ALA A 48 8.59 -4.17 1.45
N LEU A 49 9.03 -2.99 1.92
CA LEU A 49 8.89 -1.73 1.20
C LEU A 49 9.66 -1.74 -0.13
N LEU A 50 10.90 -2.23 -0.13
CA LEU A 50 11.70 -2.38 -1.35
C LEU A 50 11.00 -3.26 -2.37
N VAL A 51 10.47 -4.42 -1.95
CA VAL A 51 9.77 -5.34 -2.84
C VAL A 51 8.52 -4.68 -3.44
N ASP A 52 7.73 -3.96 -2.66
CA ASP A 52 6.56 -3.24 -3.17
C ASP A 52 6.95 -2.15 -4.16
N ALA A 53 7.98 -1.37 -3.84
CA ALA A 53 8.45 -0.29 -4.70
C ALA A 53 9.01 -0.84 -6.03
N LEU A 54 9.76 -1.95 -6.00
CA LEU A 54 10.26 -2.61 -7.21
C LEU A 54 9.12 -3.11 -8.10
N ARG A 55 8.06 -3.69 -7.52
CA ARG A 55 6.88 -4.13 -8.28
C ARG A 55 6.14 -2.96 -8.93
N MET A 56 6.01 -1.84 -8.23
CA MET A 56 5.36 -0.64 -8.77
C MET A 56 6.24 0.11 -9.77
N ALA A 57 7.56 -0.05 -9.70
CA ALA A 57 8.51 0.52 -10.65
C ALA A 57 8.64 -0.32 -11.94
N ASP A 58 8.04 -1.52 -11.99
CA ASP A 58 8.04 -2.35 -13.19
C ASP A 58 7.45 -1.57 -14.38
N PRO A 59 8.10 -1.55 -15.55
CA PRO A 59 7.59 -0.85 -16.73
C PRO A 59 6.19 -1.27 -17.19
N ALA A 60 5.75 -2.49 -16.87
CA ALA A 60 4.40 -2.99 -17.14
C ALA A 60 3.35 -2.38 -16.22
N VAL A 61 3.74 -1.69 -15.15
CA VAL A 61 2.85 -0.94 -14.26
C VAL A 61 2.86 0.54 -14.69
N PRO A 62 1.74 1.05 -15.23
CA PRO A 62 1.65 2.46 -15.60
C PRO A 62 1.80 3.37 -14.37
N THR A 63 2.44 4.53 -14.54
CA THR A 63 2.70 5.47 -13.43
C THR A 63 1.42 5.97 -12.75
N TRP A 64 0.31 6.06 -13.48
CA TRP A 64 -0.98 6.47 -12.90
C TRP A 64 -1.48 5.47 -11.85
N VAL A 65 -1.16 4.17 -11.98
CA VAL A 65 -1.57 3.14 -11.01
C VAL A 65 -0.92 3.44 -9.66
N PHE A 66 0.40 3.65 -9.66
CA PHE A 66 1.11 4.00 -8.45
C PHE A 66 0.64 5.34 -7.89
N GLU A 67 0.48 6.36 -8.73
CA GLU A 67 0.03 7.68 -8.33
C GLU A 67 -1.34 7.63 -7.62
N THR A 68 -2.31 6.93 -8.21
CA THR A 68 -3.64 6.74 -7.62
C THR A 68 -3.57 6.01 -6.28
N LEU A 69 -2.80 4.92 -6.18
CA LEU A 69 -2.69 4.18 -4.92
C LEU A 69 -1.91 4.96 -3.85
N TRP A 70 -0.91 5.73 -4.26
CA TRP A 70 -0.19 6.64 -3.37
C TRP A 70 -1.13 7.67 -2.74
N SER A 71 -2.01 8.29 -3.54
CA SER A 71 -3.05 9.21 -3.03
C SER A 71 -3.97 8.55 -2.00
N VAL A 72 -4.27 7.25 -2.14
CA VAL A 72 -5.03 6.49 -1.13
C VAL A 72 -4.21 6.27 0.13
N GLY A 73 -2.97 5.77 -0.01
CA GLY A 73 -2.09 5.49 1.11
C GLY A 73 -1.81 6.73 1.96
N ALA A 74 -1.41 7.81 1.27
CA ALA A 74 -1.08 9.10 1.86
C ALA A 74 -2.29 9.98 2.12
N GLU A 75 -3.53 9.50 1.96
CA GLU A 75 -4.76 10.28 2.18
C GLU A 75 -4.75 11.66 1.49
N ARG A 76 -4.15 11.72 0.29
CA ARG A 76 -3.96 12.96 -0.47
C ARG A 76 -3.17 14.06 0.26
N ARG A 77 -2.36 13.70 1.25
CA ARG A 77 -1.51 14.61 2.04
C ARG A 77 -0.18 14.93 1.35
N LEU A 78 0.27 14.02 0.49
CA LEU A 78 1.36 14.22 -0.44
C LEU A 78 0.91 13.79 -1.85
N GLU A 79 0.38 14.72 -2.62
CA GLU A 79 -0.05 14.50 -4.00
C GLU A 79 1.14 14.77 -4.94
N LEU A 80 1.84 13.71 -5.36
CA LEU A 80 3.15 13.80 -6.02
C LEU A 80 3.21 14.84 -7.14
N ARG A 81 2.29 14.80 -8.11
CA ARG A 81 2.29 15.75 -9.24
C ARG A 81 1.97 17.18 -8.82
N SER A 82 1.09 17.38 -7.83
CA SER A 82 0.78 18.71 -7.31
C SER A 82 1.98 19.33 -6.62
N GLU A 83 2.87 18.51 -6.08
CA GLU A 83 4.15 18.91 -5.47
C GLU A 83 5.32 18.93 -6.48
N GLY A 84 5.05 18.71 -7.78
CA GLY A 84 6.08 18.70 -8.82
C GLY A 84 6.99 17.47 -8.80
N ILE A 85 6.59 16.40 -8.11
CA ILE A 85 7.32 15.13 -8.02
C ILE A 85 6.79 14.17 -9.07
N ASP A 86 7.67 13.63 -9.91
CA ASP A 86 7.29 12.56 -10.82
C ASP A 86 7.08 11.25 -10.04
N PRO A 87 5.95 10.53 -10.23
CA PRO A 87 5.68 9.30 -9.49
C PRO A 87 6.73 8.20 -9.67
N ARG A 88 7.39 8.13 -10.84
CA ARG A 88 8.47 7.17 -11.08
C ARG A 88 9.74 7.58 -10.35
N ASP A 89 10.08 8.87 -10.37
CA ASP A 89 11.22 9.37 -9.60
C ASP A 89 11.04 9.12 -8.10
N TRP A 90 9.82 9.28 -7.59
CA TRP A 90 9.51 8.97 -6.19
C TRP A 90 9.73 7.49 -5.85
N LEU A 91 9.27 6.56 -6.68
CA LEU A 91 9.54 5.13 -6.51
C LEU A 91 11.04 4.81 -6.52
N LEU A 92 11.79 5.42 -7.45
CA LEU A 92 13.23 5.21 -7.54
C LEU A 92 13.97 5.76 -6.30
N ARG A 93 13.51 6.86 -5.70
CA ARG A 93 14.05 7.37 -4.43
C ARG A 93 13.80 6.39 -3.28
N ILE A 94 12.58 5.85 -3.17
CA ILE A 94 12.24 4.81 -2.17
C ILE A 94 13.15 3.60 -2.33
N ILE A 95 13.27 3.08 -3.56
CA ILE A 95 14.13 1.92 -3.87
C ILE A 95 15.57 2.19 -3.44
N ARG A 96 16.13 3.34 -3.84
CA ARG A 96 17.51 3.72 -3.51
C ARG A 96 17.75 3.73 -2.00
N LEU A 97 16.92 4.44 -1.24
CA LEU A 97 17.09 4.54 0.22
C LEU A 97 16.93 3.19 0.91
N CYS A 98 16.00 2.35 0.48
CA CYS A 98 15.87 1.01 1.03
C CYS A 98 17.12 0.15 0.77
N ARG A 99 17.70 0.22 -0.43
CA ARG A 99 18.93 -0.52 -0.76
C ARG A 99 20.13 -0.02 0.04
N GLU A 100 20.31 1.30 0.14
CA GLU A 100 21.37 1.92 0.93
C GLU A 100 21.26 1.50 2.41
N ARG A 101 20.04 1.52 2.95
CA ARG A 101 19.74 1.12 4.33
C ARG A 101 20.06 -0.36 4.61
N LEU A 102 19.65 -1.27 3.72
CA LEU A 102 19.91 -2.71 3.85
C LEU A 102 21.40 -3.04 3.66
N ALA A 103 22.05 -2.42 2.68
CA ALA A 103 23.48 -2.58 2.44
C ALA A 103 24.31 -2.08 3.63
N GLY A 104 23.91 -0.98 4.27
CA GLY A 104 24.54 -0.45 5.47
C GLY A 104 24.53 -1.40 6.67
N GLU A 105 23.58 -2.35 6.72
CA GLU A 105 23.55 -3.43 7.72
C GLU A 105 24.26 -4.72 7.28
N GLY A 106 24.85 -4.73 6.08
CA GLY A 106 25.43 -5.94 5.50
C GLY A 106 24.38 -6.96 5.05
N LEU A 107 23.12 -6.55 4.89
CA LEU A 107 22.05 -7.39 4.37
C LEU A 107 22.02 -7.36 2.84
N GLY A 108 21.78 -8.52 2.24
CA GLY A 108 21.45 -8.60 0.82
C GLY A 108 20.12 -7.93 0.52
N HIS A 109 19.93 -7.48 -0.72
CA HIS A 109 18.68 -6.87 -1.16
C HIS A 109 18.33 -7.28 -2.58
N HIS A 110 17.06 -7.16 -2.93
CA HIS A 110 16.55 -7.52 -4.26
C HIS A 110 16.92 -6.45 -5.29
N GLU A 111 17.58 -6.86 -6.38
CA GLU A 111 17.80 -6.00 -7.54
C GLU A 111 16.56 -5.91 -8.43
N GLN A 112 15.85 -7.01 -8.54
CA GLN A 112 14.60 -7.16 -9.27
C GLN A 112 13.69 -8.11 -8.51
N VAL A 113 12.40 -8.03 -8.77
CA VAL A 113 11.39 -8.90 -8.19
C VAL A 113 10.76 -9.73 -9.29
N GLY A 114 10.67 -11.04 -9.06
CA GLY A 114 9.94 -11.95 -9.94
C GLY A 114 8.42 -11.84 -9.76
N PRO A 115 7.66 -12.75 -10.40
CA PRO A 115 6.22 -12.85 -10.19
C PRO A 115 5.85 -12.98 -8.71
N SER A 116 4.69 -12.43 -8.33
CA SER A 116 4.23 -12.54 -6.95
C SER A 116 4.03 -14.01 -6.55
N PRO A 117 4.58 -14.46 -5.40
CA PRO A 117 4.33 -15.83 -4.91
C PRO A 117 2.84 -16.06 -4.58
N TYR A 118 2.08 -14.98 -4.41
CA TYR A 118 0.65 -15.00 -4.14
C TYR A 118 -0.20 -14.82 -5.40
N GLY A 119 0.35 -15.00 -6.60
CA GLY A 119 -0.42 -14.84 -7.85
C GLY A 119 -1.68 -15.72 -7.94
N HIS A 120 -1.68 -16.86 -7.24
CA HIS A 120 -2.86 -17.74 -7.14
C HIS A 120 -4.04 -17.11 -6.35
N LEU A 121 -3.82 -15.98 -5.66
CA LEU A 121 -4.84 -15.24 -4.90
C LEU A 121 -5.45 -14.06 -5.70
N THR A 122 -4.98 -13.78 -6.92
CA THR A 122 -5.47 -12.65 -7.73
C THR A 122 -6.98 -12.67 -7.92
N GLY A 123 -7.59 -13.82 -8.22
CA GLY A 123 -9.04 -13.93 -8.38
C GLY A 123 -9.81 -13.52 -7.12
N ALA A 124 -9.38 -14.01 -5.96
CA ALA A 124 -10.04 -13.71 -4.70
C ALA A 124 -9.92 -12.22 -4.31
N VAL A 125 -8.79 -11.56 -4.61
CA VAL A 125 -8.64 -10.12 -4.40
C VAL A 125 -9.53 -9.31 -5.34
N LEU A 126 -9.62 -9.71 -6.61
CA LEU A 126 -10.51 -9.08 -7.58
C LEU A 126 -11.99 -9.19 -7.18
N ASP A 127 -12.40 -10.35 -6.64
CA ASP A 127 -13.76 -10.55 -6.14
C ASP A 127 -14.08 -9.56 -5.01
N GLU A 128 -13.17 -9.37 -4.04
CA GLU A 128 -13.39 -8.40 -2.97
C GLU A 128 -13.40 -6.94 -3.47
N ILE A 129 -12.53 -6.58 -4.42
CA ILE A 129 -12.55 -5.25 -5.06
C ILE A 129 -13.92 -5.00 -5.72
N MET A 130 -14.46 -6.01 -6.42
CA MET A 130 -15.77 -5.91 -7.06
C MET A 130 -16.91 -5.79 -6.05
N ILE A 131 -16.84 -6.50 -4.93
CA ILE A 131 -17.85 -6.44 -3.87
C ILE A 131 -17.92 -5.05 -3.23
N VAL A 132 -16.78 -4.39 -2.99
CA VAL A 132 -16.76 -3.06 -2.35
C VAL A 132 -17.00 -1.89 -3.31
N THR A 133 -16.90 -2.15 -4.62
CA THR A 133 -16.99 -1.15 -5.69
C THR A 133 -18.24 -0.25 -5.56
N PRO A 134 -19.47 -0.79 -5.40
CA PRO A 134 -20.66 0.05 -5.33
C PRO A 134 -20.61 1.06 -4.18
N GLY A 135 -20.21 0.61 -2.98
CA GLY A 135 -20.16 1.49 -1.81
C GLY A 135 -19.03 2.53 -1.88
N LEU A 136 -17.89 2.20 -2.50
CA LEU A 136 -16.83 3.17 -2.76
C LEU A 136 -17.27 4.23 -3.80
N LEU A 137 -18.03 3.84 -4.82
CA LEU A 137 -18.57 4.77 -5.82
C LEU A 137 -19.65 5.68 -5.24
N GLU A 138 -20.50 5.18 -4.35
CA GLU A 138 -21.52 5.98 -3.66
C GLU A 138 -20.87 7.08 -2.80
N LEU A 139 -19.87 6.73 -1.99
CA LEU A 139 -19.14 7.71 -1.16
C LEU A 139 -18.36 8.74 -1.98
N ALA A 140 -17.90 8.34 -3.17
CA ALA A 140 -17.22 9.24 -4.09
C ALA A 140 -18.16 10.32 -4.66
N GLN A 141 -19.47 10.08 -4.67
CA GLN A 141 -20.47 11.07 -5.10
C GLN A 141 -20.87 12.01 -3.97
N ASP A 142 -20.91 11.51 -2.74
CA ASP A 142 -21.45 12.23 -1.58
C ASP A 142 -20.40 13.11 -0.85
N SER A 143 -19.11 12.78 -0.99
CA SER A 143 -18.03 13.52 -0.32
C SER A 143 -17.04 14.15 -1.31
N SER A 144 -16.97 15.48 -1.31
CA SER A 144 -15.96 16.25 -2.05
C SER A 144 -14.52 15.99 -1.60
N TRP A 145 -14.31 15.19 -0.55
CA TRP A 145 -13.05 15.14 0.18
C TRP A 145 -12.30 13.80 0.19
N LYS A 146 -12.85 12.72 -0.40
CA LYS A 146 -12.23 11.38 -0.23
C LYS A 146 -12.28 10.45 -1.45
N SER A 147 -12.92 10.86 -2.54
CA SER A 147 -12.81 10.15 -3.81
C SER A 147 -11.39 10.30 -4.37
N VAL A 148 -10.68 9.18 -4.53
CA VAL A 148 -9.48 9.12 -5.37
C VAL A 148 -9.91 8.54 -6.73
N PRO A 149 -10.02 9.37 -7.78
CA PRO A 149 -10.43 8.89 -9.09
C PRO A 149 -9.54 7.75 -9.58
N GLY A 150 -10.16 6.71 -10.14
CA GLY A 150 -9.44 5.57 -10.69
C GLY A 150 -8.93 4.55 -9.66
N VAL A 151 -9.27 4.68 -8.36
CA VAL A 151 -8.81 3.74 -7.32
C VAL A 151 -9.15 2.29 -7.66
N LEU A 152 -10.37 2.00 -8.13
CA LEU A 152 -10.81 0.64 -8.45
C LEU A 152 -10.01 0.05 -9.63
N PRO A 153 -9.90 0.74 -10.80
CA PRO A 153 -8.98 0.32 -11.86
C PRO A 153 -7.53 0.13 -11.39
N ALA A 154 -7.00 1.01 -10.52
CA ALA A 154 -5.63 0.90 -10.03
C ALA A 154 -5.43 -0.34 -9.14
N LEU A 155 -6.37 -0.63 -8.25
CA LEU A 155 -6.36 -1.84 -7.41
C LEU A 155 -6.41 -3.10 -8.27
N SER A 156 -7.34 -3.18 -9.23
CA SER A 156 -7.46 -4.33 -10.13
C SER A 156 -6.22 -4.51 -10.99
N HIS A 157 -5.68 -3.43 -11.55
CA HIS A 157 -4.44 -3.48 -12.33
C HIS A 157 -3.27 -3.98 -11.46
N THR A 158 -3.17 -3.51 -10.23
CA THR A 158 -2.15 -3.95 -9.29
C THR A 158 -2.29 -5.43 -8.98
N ALA A 159 -3.51 -5.94 -8.75
CA ALA A 159 -3.73 -7.35 -8.44
C ALA A 159 -3.32 -8.30 -9.58
N VAL A 160 -3.48 -7.85 -10.83
CA VAL A 160 -3.17 -8.64 -12.04
C VAL A 160 -1.72 -8.50 -12.45
N HIS A 161 -1.19 -7.28 -12.48
CA HIS A 161 0.08 -6.98 -13.15
C HIS A 161 1.26 -6.73 -12.20
N ALA A 162 1.00 -6.46 -10.91
CA ALA A 162 2.05 -6.20 -9.94
C ALA A 162 2.05 -7.25 -8.81
N CYS A 163 1.05 -7.21 -7.94
CA CYS A 163 0.90 -8.15 -6.84
C CYS A 163 -0.49 -8.06 -6.18
N PRO A 164 -1.20 -9.20 -6.02
CA PRO A 164 -2.48 -9.23 -5.31
C PRO A 164 -2.37 -8.92 -3.82
N ASP A 165 -1.26 -9.26 -3.16
CA ASP A 165 -0.98 -8.88 -1.75
C ASP A 165 -0.93 -7.35 -1.60
N LEU A 166 -0.22 -6.65 -2.50
CA LEU A 166 -0.13 -5.18 -2.46
C LEU A 166 -1.48 -4.52 -2.78
N ALA A 167 -2.22 -5.04 -3.77
CA ALA A 167 -3.56 -4.57 -4.07
C ALA A 167 -4.51 -4.74 -2.86
N PHE A 168 -4.44 -5.88 -2.18
CA PHE A 168 -5.28 -6.15 -1.02
C PHE A 168 -4.96 -5.20 0.16
N ARG A 169 -3.67 -4.94 0.44
CA ARG A 169 -3.30 -3.95 1.47
C ARG A 169 -3.78 -2.54 1.14
N PHE A 170 -3.71 -2.12 -0.12
CA PHE A 170 -4.29 -0.84 -0.53
C PHE A 170 -5.84 -0.83 -0.51
N LEU A 171 -6.49 -1.96 -0.76
CA LEU A 171 -7.94 -2.09 -0.60
C LEU A 171 -8.35 -1.89 0.86
N LEU A 172 -7.70 -2.58 1.80
CA LEU A 172 -7.93 -2.39 3.24
C LEU A 172 -7.76 -0.92 3.60
N ARG A 173 -6.66 -0.31 3.16
CA ARG A 173 -6.41 1.13 3.36
C ARG A 173 -7.52 2.01 2.81
N ALA A 174 -8.00 1.76 1.60
CA ALA A 174 -9.11 2.52 1.00
C ALA A 174 -10.41 2.40 1.83
N LEU A 175 -10.65 1.25 2.46
CA LEU A 175 -11.85 1.01 3.28
C LEU A 175 -11.86 1.81 4.59
N THR A 176 -10.70 2.25 5.12
CA THR A 176 -10.67 3.17 6.28
C THR A 176 -11.38 4.50 6.04
N TYR A 177 -11.56 4.86 4.76
CA TYR A 177 -12.29 6.03 4.30
C TYR A 177 -13.55 5.66 3.52
N GLY A 178 -13.79 4.36 3.37
CA GLY A 178 -14.85 3.77 2.59
C GLY A 178 -16.09 3.44 3.43
N PRO A 179 -17.01 2.65 2.88
CA PRO A 179 -18.22 2.27 3.59
C PRO A 179 -17.86 1.29 4.72
N GLN A 180 -18.73 1.22 5.73
CA GLN A 180 -18.64 0.16 6.73
C GLN A 180 -18.76 -1.21 6.04
N ILE A 181 -18.04 -2.19 6.55
CA ILE A 181 -18.04 -3.56 6.05
C ILE A 181 -18.93 -4.45 6.93
N THR A 182 -19.50 -5.48 6.35
CA THR A 182 -20.22 -6.50 7.12
C THR A 182 -19.23 -7.42 7.84
N ARG A 183 -19.66 -8.04 8.93
CA ARG A 183 -18.88 -9.10 9.61
C ARG A 183 -18.42 -10.21 8.66
N LYS A 184 -19.27 -10.63 7.71
CA LYS A 184 -18.90 -11.63 6.71
C LYS A 184 -17.81 -11.16 5.76
N GLN A 185 -17.76 -9.87 5.42
CA GLN A 185 -16.64 -9.30 4.65
C GLN A 185 -15.36 -9.33 5.48
N TYR A 186 -15.43 -8.88 6.73
CA TYR A 186 -14.28 -8.90 7.63
C TYR A 186 -13.70 -10.32 7.81
N GLU A 187 -14.54 -11.33 8.03
CA GLU A 187 -14.12 -12.73 8.13
C GLU A 187 -13.39 -13.22 6.86
N ARG A 188 -13.84 -12.81 5.66
CA ARG A 188 -13.14 -13.12 4.41
C ARG A 188 -11.82 -12.38 4.28
N TYR A 189 -11.73 -11.14 4.77
CA TYR A 189 -10.46 -10.40 4.80
C TYR A 189 -9.45 -11.05 5.75
N VAL A 190 -9.89 -11.54 6.91
CA VAL A 190 -9.04 -12.28 7.85
C VAL A 190 -8.51 -13.54 7.18
N GLU A 191 -9.37 -14.28 6.47
CA GLU A 191 -8.96 -15.49 5.74
C GLU A 191 -7.99 -15.17 4.60
N LEU A 192 -8.22 -14.10 3.83
CA LEU A 192 -7.26 -13.62 2.83
C LEU A 192 -5.93 -13.24 3.48
N GLY A 193 -5.94 -12.52 4.60
CA GLY A 193 -4.74 -12.16 5.34
C GLY A 193 -3.94 -13.38 5.79
N ARG A 194 -4.61 -14.44 6.27
CA ARG A 194 -3.95 -15.71 6.59
C ARG A 194 -3.31 -16.37 5.38
N ARG A 195 -3.99 -16.35 4.23
CA ARG A 195 -3.46 -16.91 2.97
C ARG A 195 -2.28 -16.09 2.41
N PHE A 196 -2.21 -14.80 2.74
CA PHE A 196 -1.04 -13.94 2.49
C PHE A 196 0.04 -14.03 3.59
N GLU A 197 -0.18 -14.88 4.60
CA GLU A 197 0.72 -15.09 5.74
C GLU A 197 0.96 -13.82 6.58
N TYR A 198 -0.03 -12.92 6.64
CA TYR A 198 0.01 -11.76 7.52
C TYR A 198 -0.03 -12.19 9.00
N GLY A 199 0.59 -11.39 9.86
CA GLY A 199 0.38 -11.50 11.31
C GLY A 199 -1.06 -11.15 11.70
N GLU A 200 -1.46 -11.56 12.90
CA GLU A 200 -2.83 -11.45 13.43
C GLU A 200 -3.41 -10.03 13.34
N PHE A 201 -2.57 -9.00 13.46
CA PHE A 201 -3.03 -7.62 13.62
C PHE A 201 -3.24 -6.83 12.33
N LEU A 202 -2.74 -7.28 11.17
CA LEU A 202 -2.82 -6.46 9.96
C LEU A 202 -4.28 -6.28 9.52
N VAL A 203 -5.05 -7.37 9.46
CA VAL A 203 -6.50 -7.28 9.23
C VAL A 203 -7.24 -6.90 10.52
N GLY A 204 -6.71 -7.31 11.68
CA GLY A 204 -7.21 -6.95 13.01
C GLY A 204 -7.45 -5.45 13.18
N GLY A 205 -6.51 -4.62 12.70
CA GLY A 205 -6.61 -3.16 12.74
C GLY A 205 -7.85 -2.58 12.06
N TYR A 206 -8.53 -3.34 11.20
CA TYR A 206 -9.71 -2.92 10.44
C TYR A 206 -11.03 -3.42 11.04
N GLU A 207 -11.02 -4.08 12.20
CA GLU A 207 -12.23 -4.58 12.88
C GLU A 207 -13.24 -3.46 13.18
N HIS A 208 -12.73 -2.25 13.49
CA HIS A 208 -13.52 -1.06 13.77
C HIS A 208 -14.32 -0.53 12.56
N LEU A 209 -14.11 -1.08 11.36
CA LEU A 209 -14.89 -0.76 10.15
C LEU A 209 -16.16 -1.60 10.01
N MET A 210 -16.43 -2.53 10.95
CA MET A 210 -17.66 -3.31 10.93
C MET A 210 -18.86 -2.48 11.43
N ALA A 211 -19.96 -2.52 10.66
CA ALA A 211 -21.26 -2.02 11.10
C ALA A 211 -22.04 -3.02 11.97
#